data_AF-A0AA92V116-F1
#
_entry.id   AF-A0AA92V116-F1
#
_cell.length_a   1.000
_cell.length_b   1.000
_cell.length_c   1.000
_cell.angle_alpha   90.00
_cell.angle_beta   90.00
_cell.angle_gamma   90.00
#
_symmetry.space_group_name_H-M   'P 1'
#
loop_
_entity.id
_entity.type
_entity.pdbx_description
1 polymer ?
#
loop_
_entity_poly.entity_id
_entity_poly.type
_entity_poly.pdbx_seq_one_letter_code
_entity_poly.pdbx_strand_id
1 'polypeptide(L)'
;MKDKIFQLLKQEYKSLGLGDEVLQAHAEMLDKMGLVTDDNIETVVASQKSFLESLQKDNDRRVTDAKKKFEEAQKAKEDAERKAAEEEAKKKADEEAKKAAEEAEKKRLEELAKKNEMPDYLKKYFEEQAAEKKASDEARTKEREEFKKLVETLTQKNTDQAKTYNEQMEAQSKTIKELQETIQKQAEEAKAKEEAAAKAKAKADHDAKILSKAKELGIPESRINEGFTLSDDATDEAIETYLSKVANNYKALLQPQFGGSYRASEGEPTKEDVDNVAASLVQSL
;
A
#
# COMPACT_ATOMS: atom_id res chain seq x y z
N MET A 1 -12.75 29.17 0.09
CA MET A 1 -11.69 29.38 1.11
C MET A 1 -10.30 29.06 0.58
N LYS A 2 -10.20 28.21 -0.46
CA LYS A 2 -8.99 27.82 -1.20
C LYS A 2 -7.95 28.93 -1.40
N ASP A 3 -8.32 30.06 -1.99
CA ASP A 3 -7.35 31.12 -2.31
C ASP A 3 -6.72 31.74 -1.05
N LYS A 4 -7.51 31.91 0.01
CA LYS A 4 -7.00 32.39 1.32
C LYS A 4 -6.04 31.37 1.93
N ILE A 5 -6.37 30.08 1.88
CA ILE A 5 -5.51 28.99 2.39
C ILE A 5 -4.20 28.97 1.61
N PHE A 6 -4.25 29.09 0.29
CA PHE A 6 -3.08 29.11 -0.57
C PHE A 6 -2.14 30.28 -0.28
N GLN A 7 -2.67 31.50 -0.12
CA GLN A 7 -1.84 32.67 0.20
C GLN A 7 -1.15 32.53 1.56
N LEU A 8 -1.87 32.01 2.57
CA LEU A 8 -1.29 31.74 3.89
C LEU A 8 -0.21 30.65 3.84
N LEU A 9 -0.47 29.53 3.15
CA LEU A 9 0.54 28.48 2.94
C LEU A 9 1.79 29.03 2.25
N LYS A 10 1.62 29.89 1.25
CA LYS A 10 2.72 30.49 0.49
C LYS A 10 3.53 31.49 1.34
N GLN A 11 2.87 32.25 2.20
CA GLN A 11 3.53 33.19 3.09
C GLN A 11 4.31 32.46 4.20
N GLU A 12 3.67 31.51 4.88
CA GLU A 12 4.21 30.82 6.04
C GLU A 12 5.34 29.85 5.65
N TYR A 13 5.19 29.15 4.52
CA TYR A 13 6.11 28.08 4.11
C TYR A 13 7.01 28.46 2.93
N LYS A 14 7.18 29.75 2.66
CA LYS A 14 8.08 30.26 1.60
C LYS A 14 9.51 29.69 1.71
N SER A 15 9.98 29.45 2.94
CA SER A 15 11.31 28.91 3.20
C SER A 15 11.49 27.44 2.79
N LEU A 16 10.40 26.68 2.60
CA LEU A 16 10.47 25.27 2.22
C LEU A 16 10.75 25.07 0.72
N GLY A 17 10.70 26.12 -0.09
CA GLY A 17 11.00 26.03 -1.53
C GLY A 17 10.02 25.16 -2.33
N LEU A 18 8.83 24.87 -1.79
CA LEU A 18 7.78 24.13 -2.48
C LEU A 18 7.18 25.01 -3.60
N GLY A 19 6.93 24.41 -4.77
CA GLY A 19 6.34 25.11 -5.91
C GLY A 19 4.88 25.51 -5.66
N ASP A 20 4.45 26.58 -6.32
CA ASP A 20 3.08 27.12 -6.19
C ASP A 20 2.00 26.05 -6.50
N GLU A 21 2.25 25.16 -7.45
CA GLU A 21 1.35 24.06 -7.81
C GLU A 21 1.08 23.09 -6.65
N VAL A 22 2.12 22.77 -5.87
CA VAL A 22 2.03 21.86 -4.71
C VAL A 22 1.21 22.51 -3.59
N LEU A 23 1.48 23.78 -3.32
CA LEU A 23 0.75 24.54 -2.30
C LEU A 23 -0.71 24.78 -2.71
N GLN A 24 -0.97 24.98 -4.00
CA GLN A 24 -2.31 25.19 -4.55
C GLN A 24 -3.15 23.90 -4.52
N ALA A 25 -2.53 22.74 -4.79
CA ALA A 25 -3.17 21.44 -4.63
C ALA A 25 -3.50 21.14 -3.17
N HIS A 26 -2.60 21.47 -2.24
CA HIS A 26 -2.83 21.29 -0.80
C HIS A 26 -3.93 22.22 -0.27
N ALA A 27 -3.97 23.46 -0.74
CA ALA A 27 -5.04 24.41 -0.42
C ALA A 27 -6.40 23.93 -0.93
N GLU A 28 -6.46 23.33 -2.13
CA GLU A 28 -7.69 22.75 -2.67
C GLU A 28 -8.16 21.53 -1.86
N MET A 29 -7.23 20.70 -1.38
CA MET A 29 -7.55 19.58 -0.50
C MET A 29 -8.20 20.07 0.80
N LEU A 30 -7.60 21.07 1.45
CA LEU A 30 -8.10 21.64 2.71
C LEU A 30 -9.45 22.34 2.53
N ASP A 31 -9.66 23.05 1.41
CA ASP A 31 -10.94 23.68 1.06
C ASP A 31 -12.04 22.64 0.84
N LYS A 32 -11.73 21.54 0.13
CA LYS A 32 -12.67 20.44 -0.13
C LYS A 32 -13.09 19.66 1.12
N MET A 33 -12.27 19.65 2.16
CA MET A 33 -12.67 19.06 3.45
C MET A 33 -13.83 19.84 4.09
N GLY A 34 -14.05 21.11 3.74
CA GLY A 34 -15.16 21.91 4.25
C GLY A 34 -15.04 22.27 5.74
N LEU A 35 -13.89 21.99 6.37
CA LEU A 35 -13.64 22.22 7.79
C LEU A 35 -12.87 23.53 8.06
N VAL A 36 -12.42 24.22 7.01
CA VAL A 36 -11.63 25.45 7.13
C VAL A 36 -12.53 26.67 7.06
N THR A 37 -12.52 27.45 8.13
CA THR A 37 -13.25 28.72 8.29
C THR A 37 -12.26 29.86 8.47
N ASP A 38 -12.73 31.11 8.38
CA ASP A 38 -11.88 32.28 8.61
C ASP A 38 -11.29 32.31 10.05
N ASP A 39 -11.98 31.71 11.02
CA ASP A 39 -11.55 31.68 12.43
C ASP A 39 -10.46 30.63 12.72
N ASN A 40 -10.37 29.56 11.92
CA ASN A 40 -9.45 28.44 12.19
C ASN A 40 -8.34 28.28 11.15
N ILE A 41 -8.35 29.10 10.09
CA ILE A 41 -7.45 28.98 8.93
C ILE A 41 -5.97 29.01 9.31
N GLU A 42 -5.56 29.90 10.22
CA GLU A 42 -4.16 30.01 10.65
C GLU A 42 -3.70 28.74 11.39
N THR A 43 -4.52 28.23 12.31
CA THR A 43 -4.25 26.98 13.04
C THR A 43 -4.18 25.78 12.11
N VAL A 44 -5.11 25.70 11.15
CA VAL A 44 -5.12 24.63 10.15
C VAL A 44 -3.86 24.71 9.29
N VAL A 45 -3.49 25.89 8.80
CA VAL A 45 -2.27 26.10 8.00
C VAL A 45 -1.01 25.75 8.80
N ALA A 46 -0.91 26.17 10.06
CA ALA A 46 0.20 25.83 10.95
C ALA A 46 0.31 24.32 11.19
N SER A 47 -0.81 23.60 11.29
CA SER A 47 -0.82 22.14 11.47
C SER A 47 -0.26 21.37 10.26
N GLN A 48 -0.20 21.99 9.07
CA GLN A 48 0.36 21.36 7.87
C GLN A 48 1.90 21.38 7.81
N LYS A 49 2.56 22.04 8.76
CA LYS A 49 4.03 22.22 8.78
C LYS A 49 4.79 20.90 8.64
N SER A 50 4.46 19.91 9.46
CA SER A 50 5.16 18.61 9.47
C SER A 50 5.05 17.88 8.14
N PHE A 51 3.87 17.94 7.51
CA PHE A 51 3.61 17.35 6.21
C PHE A 51 4.43 18.05 5.12
N LEU A 52 4.40 19.39 5.06
CA LEU A 52 5.13 20.15 4.05
C LEU A 52 6.66 20.04 4.21
N GLU A 53 7.18 19.99 5.43
CA GLU A 53 8.60 19.71 5.70
C GLU A 53 9.01 18.30 5.27
N SER A 54 8.13 17.31 5.44
CA SER A 54 8.40 15.95 4.95
C SER A 54 8.45 15.88 3.43
N LEU A 55 7.53 16.58 2.73
CA LEU A 55 7.55 16.69 1.27
C LEU A 55 8.82 17.36 0.75
N GLN A 56 9.29 18.42 1.41
CA GLN A 56 10.57 19.04 1.05
C GLN A 56 11.71 18.03 1.19
N LYS A 57 11.83 17.35 2.33
CA LYS A 57 12.90 16.37 2.58
C LYS A 57 12.91 15.23 1.56
N ASP A 58 11.74 14.72 1.20
CA ASP A 58 11.63 13.65 0.21
C ASP A 58 12.00 14.14 -1.19
N ASN A 59 11.61 15.36 -1.56
CA ASN A 59 12.03 15.96 -2.82
C ASN A 59 13.55 16.20 -2.87
N ASP A 60 14.14 16.78 -1.83
CA ASP A 60 15.58 17.02 -1.73
C ASP A 60 16.37 15.70 -1.81
N ARG A 61 15.88 14.65 -1.16
CA ARG A 61 16.45 13.30 -1.23
C ARG A 61 16.38 12.75 -2.65
N ARG A 62 15.21 12.83 -3.31
CA ARG A 62 15.04 12.33 -4.69
C ARG A 62 15.94 13.06 -5.68
N VAL A 63 16.08 14.38 -5.53
CA VAL A 63 16.99 15.18 -6.38
C VAL A 63 18.44 14.78 -6.13
N THR A 64 18.83 14.58 -4.87
CA THR A 64 20.18 14.12 -4.52
C THR A 64 20.49 12.74 -5.08
N ASP A 65 19.57 11.78 -4.91
CA ASP A 65 19.72 10.42 -5.43
C ASP A 65 19.77 10.39 -6.96
N ALA A 66 18.93 11.19 -7.63
CA ALA A 66 18.95 11.32 -9.09
C ALA A 66 20.27 11.91 -9.59
N LYS A 67 20.77 12.97 -8.92
CA LYS A 67 22.07 13.57 -9.27
C LYS A 67 23.21 12.58 -9.09
N LYS A 68 23.22 11.84 -7.97
CA LYS A 68 24.23 10.80 -7.72
C LYS A 68 24.19 9.70 -8.78
N LYS A 69 23.00 9.20 -9.13
CA LYS A 69 22.84 8.19 -10.21
C LYS A 69 23.31 8.73 -11.56
N PHE A 70 23.05 10.00 -11.86
CA PHE A 70 23.51 10.62 -13.10
C PHE A 70 25.04 10.75 -13.15
N GLU A 71 25.66 11.17 -12.05
CA GLU A 71 27.12 11.24 -11.92
C GLU A 71 27.79 9.85 -12.03
N GLU A 72 27.21 8.83 -11.39
CA GLU A 72 27.68 7.44 -11.51
C GLU A 72 27.54 6.91 -12.94
N ALA A 73 26.43 7.20 -13.62
CA ALA A 73 26.22 6.81 -15.01
C ALA A 73 27.18 7.53 -15.98
N GLN A 74 27.50 8.79 -15.73
CA GLN A 74 28.49 9.54 -16.50
C GLN A 74 29.89 8.94 -16.34
N LYS A 75 30.32 8.70 -15.09
CA LYS A 75 31.62 8.06 -14.82
C LYS A 75 31.73 6.67 -15.46
N ALA A 76 30.67 5.87 -15.41
CA ALA A 76 30.65 4.56 -16.05
C ALA A 76 30.78 4.64 -17.58
N LYS A 77 30.19 5.65 -18.23
CA LYS A 77 30.35 5.89 -19.67
C LYS A 77 31.78 6.32 -20.01
N GLU A 78 32.34 7.25 -19.24
CA GLU A 78 33.70 7.75 -19.46
C GLU A 78 34.75 6.63 -19.27
N ASP A 79 34.59 5.79 -18.25
CA ASP A 79 35.46 4.63 -18.03
C ASP A 79 35.33 3.58 -19.15
N ALA A 80 34.13 3.39 -19.70
CA ALA A 80 33.91 2.47 -20.83
C ALA A 80 34.57 2.99 -22.12
N GLU A 81 34.44 4.28 -22.41
CA GLU A 81 35.11 4.92 -23.56
C GLU A 81 36.63 4.87 -23.41
N ARG A 82 37.17 5.12 -22.22
CA ARG A 82 38.62 5.03 -21.97
C ARG A 82 39.16 3.63 -22.21
N LYS A 83 38.45 2.59 -21.74
CA LYS A 83 38.84 1.19 -21.95
C LYS A 83 38.78 0.80 -23.43
N ALA A 84 37.77 1.25 -24.16
CA ALA A 84 37.67 1.01 -25.60
C ALA A 84 38.82 1.67 -26.38
N ALA A 85 39.16 2.92 -26.05
CA ALA A 85 40.28 3.63 -26.67
C ALA A 85 41.64 2.97 -26.36
N GLU A 86 41.84 2.48 -25.13
CA GLU A 86 43.06 1.77 -24.73
C GLU A 86 43.21 0.43 -25.47
N GLU A 87 42.12 -0.33 -25.63
CA GLU A 87 42.13 -1.58 -26.39
C GLU A 87 42.40 -1.36 -27.89
N GLU A 88 41.85 -0.29 -28.48
CA GLU A 88 42.11 0.06 -29.88
C GLU A 88 43.55 0.52 -30.10
N ALA A 89 44.11 1.30 -29.18
CA ALA A 89 45.52 1.72 -29.22
C ALA A 89 46.47 0.51 -29.12
N LYS A 90 46.15 -0.46 -28.25
CA LYS A 90 46.95 -1.68 -28.10
C LYS A 90 46.93 -2.55 -29.36
N LYS A 91 45.77 -2.70 -30.01
CA LYS A 91 45.64 -3.42 -31.29
C LYS A 91 46.47 -2.78 -32.40
N LYS A 92 46.48 -1.45 -32.50
CA LYS A 92 47.29 -0.72 -33.49
C LYS A 92 48.79 -0.92 -33.24
N ALA A 93 49.22 -0.86 -31.98
CA ALA A 93 50.62 -1.10 -31.61
C ALA A 93 51.07 -2.54 -31.93
N ASP A 94 50.25 -3.55 -31.64
CA ASP A 94 50.55 -4.95 -31.94
C ASP A 94 50.61 -5.22 -33.45
N GLU A 95 49.74 -4.59 -34.25
CA GLU A 95 49.73 -4.74 -35.71
C GLU A 95 50.95 -4.08 -36.38
N GLU A 96 51.39 -2.93 -35.86
CA GLU A 96 52.59 -2.23 -36.34
C GLU A 96 53.88 -2.98 -35.98
N ALA A 97 53.96 -3.55 -34.76
CA ALA A 97 55.05 -4.40 -34.34
C ALA A 97 55.17 -5.67 -35.22
N LYS A 98 54.03 -6.27 -35.60
CA LYS A 98 54.00 -7.44 -36.49
C LYS A 98 54.51 -7.12 -37.89
N LYS A 99 54.11 -5.98 -38.47
CA LYS A 99 54.60 -5.54 -39.79
C LYS A 99 56.10 -5.25 -39.79
N ALA A 100 56.62 -4.64 -38.73
CA ALA A 100 58.05 -4.39 -38.57
C ALA A 100 58.86 -5.72 -38.47
N ALA A 101 58.34 -6.72 -37.76
CA ALA A 101 58.96 -8.03 -37.66
C ALA A 101 58.98 -8.76 -39.03
N GLU A 102 57.88 -8.71 -39.77
CA GLU A 102 57.75 -9.36 -41.08
C GLU A 102 58.66 -8.71 -42.14
N GLU A 103 58.84 -7.38 -42.11
CA GLU A 103 59.77 -6.69 -43.01
C GLU A 103 61.24 -6.99 -42.67
N ALA A 104 61.57 -7.12 -41.38
CA ALA A 104 62.91 -7.52 -40.94
C ALA A 104 63.25 -8.97 -41.37
N GLU A 105 62.28 -9.88 -41.27
CA GLU A 105 62.44 -11.27 -41.71
C GLU A 105 62.60 -11.36 -43.24
N LYS A 106 61.82 -10.58 -44.00
CA LYS A 106 61.91 -10.53 -45.46
C LYS A 106 63.27 -10.03 -45.95
N LYS A 107 63.84 -8.99 -45.32
CA LYS A 107 65.20 -8.50 -45.64
C LYS A 107 66.25 -9.57 -45.36
N ARG A 108 66.10 -10.35 -44.27
CA ARG A 108 67.00 -11.45 -43.92
C ARG A 108 66.93 -12.60 -44.93
N LEU A 109 65.74 -12.94 -45.41
CA LEU A 109 65.51 -13.96 -46.45
C LEU A 109 66.07 -13.54 -47.81
N GLU A 110 65.97 -12.27 -48.18
CA GLU A 110 66.49 -11.72 -49.45
C GLU A 110 68.03 -11.67 -49.48
N GLU A 111 68.67 -11.47 -48.33
CA GLU A 111 70.12 -11.56 -48.15
C GLU A 111 70.63 -13.01 -48.28
N LEU A 112 69.84 -13.97 -47.80
CA LEU A 112 70.10 -15.41 -47.89
C LEU A 112 69.95 -15.93 -49.33
N ALA A 113 68.97 -15.44 -50.08
CA ALA A 113 68.70 -15.85 -51.46
C ALA A 113 69.80 -15.45 -52.48
N LYS A 114 70.64 -14.45 -52.17
CA LYS A 114 71.75 -14.02 -53.04
C LYS A 114 72.98 -14.96 -53.00
N LYS A 115 73.05 -15.87 -52.04
CA LYS A 115 74.08 -16.91 -51.98
C LYS A 115 73.47 -18.19 -52.57
N ASN A 116 73.65 -18.37 -53.87
CA ASN A 116 72.93 -19.33 -54.71
C ASN A 116 73.43 -20.78 -54.55
N GLU A 117 73.24 -21.33 -53.36
CA GLU A 117 73.15 -22.76 -53.02
C GLU A 117 72.35 -22.76 -51.71
N MET A 118 71.27 -23.54 -51.58
CA MET A 118 70.56 -23.69 -50.30
C MET A 118 71.48 -24.49 -49.37
N PRO A 119 72.23 -23.84 -48.46
CA PRO A 119 73.23 -24.54 -47.68
C PRO A 119 72.53 -25.34 -46.59
N ASP A 120 73.16 -26.38 -46.05
CA ASP A 120 72.51 -27.30 -45.11
C ASP A 120 71.83 -26.62 -43.91
N TYR A 121 72.32 -25.44 -43.49
CA TYR A 121 71.68 -24.65 -42.44
C TYR A 121 70.30 -24.09 -42.82
N LEU A 122 70.08 -23.73 -44.08
CA LEU A 122 68.81 -23.21 -44.58
C LEU A 122 67.79 -24.33 -44.77
N LYS A 123 68.23 -25.52 -45.21
CA LYS A 123 67.39 -26.72 -45.25
C LYS A 123 66.93 -27.11 -43.84
N LYS A 124 67.86 -27.10 -42.88
CA LYS A 124 67.56 -27.31 -41.46
C LYS A 124 66.61 -26.24 -40.91
N TYR A 125 66.77 -24.97 -41.29
CA TYR A 125 65.88 -23.88 -40.90
C TYR A 125 64.44 -24.06 -41.40
N PHE A 126 64.23 -24.51 -42.64
CA PHE A 126 62.89 -24.81 -43.15
C PHE A 126 62.28 -26.06 -42.50
N GLU A 127 63.07 -27.09 -42.23
CA GLU A 127 62.61 -28.27 -41.47
C GLU A 127 62.22 -27.89 -40.04
N GLU A 128 62.98 -27.00 -39.39
CA GLU A 128 62.70 -26.46 -38.05
C GLU A 128 61.45 -25.56 -38.05
N GLN A 129 61.29 -24.67 -39.03
CA GLN A 129 60.06 -23.88 -39.20
C GLN A 129 58.84 -24.75 -39.50
N ALA A 130 58.97 -25.81 -40.30
CA ALA A 130 57.87 -26.72 -40.58
C ALA A 130 57.46 -27.50 -39.32
N ALA A 131 58.43 -27.93 -38.51
CA ALA A 131 58.19 -28.57 -37.22
C ALA A 131 57.56 -27.60 -36.21
N GLU A 132 58.04 -26.36 -36.13
CA GLU A 132 57.50 -25.31 -35.25
C GLU A 132 56.07 -24.92 -35.65
N LYS A 133 55.80 -24.78 -36.95
CA LYS A 133 54.45 -24.51 -37.46
C LYS A 133 53.50 -25.66 -37.15
N LYS A 134 53.94 -26.91 -37.34
CA LYS A 134 53.14 -28.09 -36.98
C LYS A 134 52.86 -28.15 -35.47
N ALA A 135 53.86 -27.88 -34.63
CA ALA A 135 53.70 -27.80 -33.18
C ALA A 135 52.76 -26.65 -32.77
N SER A 136 52.85 -25.50 -33.44
CA SER A 136 51.97 -24.35 -33.21
C SER A 136 50.53 -24.62 -33.64
N ASP A 137 50.31 -25.31 -34.75
CA ASP A 137 48.98 -25.68 -35.22
C ASP A 137 48.36 -26.74 -34.29
N GLU A 138 49.14 -27.73 -33.83
CA GLU A 138 48.72 -28.70 -32.82
C GLU A 138 48.39 -28.02 -31.47
N ALA A 139 49.20 -27.06 -31.03
CA ALA A 139 48.92 -26.26 -29.83
C ALA A 139 47.64 -25.44 -29.98
N ARG A 140 47.44 -24.76 -31.11
CA ARG A 140 46.20 -24.00 -31.40
C ARG A 140 44.96 -24.89 -31.45
N THR A 141 45.08 -26.11 -31.97
CA THR A 141 43.95 -27.07 -31.95
C THR A 141 43.61 -27.50 -30.52
N LYS A 142 44.60 -27.77 -29.67
CA LYS A 142 44.37 -28.10 -28.25
C LYS A 142 43.74 -26.92 -27.49
N GLU A 143 44.25 -25.71 -27.68
CA GLU A 143 43.67 -24.50 -27.08
C GLU A 143 42.22 -24.27 -27.53
N ARG A 144 41.90 -24.50 -28.81
CA ARG A 144 40.51 -24.41 -29.31
C ARG A 144 39.60 -25.45 -28.68
N GLU A 145 40.07 -26.68 -28.48
CA GLU A 145 39.30 -27.74 -27.83
C GLU A 145 39.06 -27.43 -26.35
N GLU A 146 40.07 -26.92 -25.64
CA GLU A 146 39.94 -26.48 -24.25
C GLU A 146 38.98 -25.29 -24.12
N PHE A 147 39.11 -24.30 -25.01
CA PHE A 147 38.20 -23.16 -25.06
C PHE A 147 36.76 -23.61 -25.34
N LYS A 148 36.56 -24.55 -26.28
CA LYS A 148 35.25 -25.11 -26.57
C LYS A 148 34.63 -25.78 -25.35
N LYS A 149 35.40 -26.62 -24.64
CA LYS A 149 34.95 -27.25 -23.38
C LYS A 149 34.60 -26.23 -22.30
N LEU A 150 35.39 -25.15 -22.20
CA LEU A 150 35.13 -24.07 -21.26
C LEU A 150 33.81 -23.35 -21.59
N VAL A 151 33.59 -23.00 -22.85
CA VAL A 151 32.35 -22.36 -23.32
C VAL A 151 31.13 -23.26 -23.07
N GLU A 152 31.22 -24.55 -23.37
CA GLU A 152 30.15 -25.53 -23.09
C GLU A 152 29.85 -25.58 -21.58
N THR A 153 30.89 -25.62 -20.74
CA THR A 153 30.74 -25.64 -19.27
C THR A 153 30.08 -24.36 -18.75
N LEU A 154 30.50 -23.20 -19.24
CA LEU A 154 29.91 -21.91 -18.85
C LEU A 154 28.46 -21.79 -19.30
N THR A 155 28.15 -22.27 -20.51
CA THR A 155 26.79 -22.27 -21.06
C THR A 155 25.89 -23.16 -20.22
N GLN A 156 26.36 -24.37 -19.86
CA GLN A 156 25.61 -25.27 -19.00
C GLN A 156 25.38 -24.67 -17.61
N LYS A 157 26.41 -24.13 -16.97
CA LYS A 157 26.29 -23.46 -15.67
C LYS A 157 25.29 -22.30 -15.69
N ASN A 158 25.33 -21.46 -16.73
CA ASN A 158 24.37 -20.37 -16.88
C ASN A 158 22.95 -20.89 -17.07
N THR A 159 22.77 -21.97 -17.82
CA THR A 159 21.46 -22.61 -18.05
C THR A 159 20.91 -23.19 -16.74
N ASP A 160 21.75 -23.91 -15.99
CA ASP A 160 21.36 -24.49 -14.70
C ASP A 160 21.03 -23.38 -13.69
N GLN A 161 21.82 -22.32 -13.63
CA GLN A 161 21.56 -21.17 -12.77
C GLN A 161 20.23 -20.47 -13.11
N ALA A 162 19.95 -20.26 -14.40
CA ALA A 162 18.67 -19.69 -14.85
C ALA A 162 17.49 -20.59 -14.47
N LYS A 163 17.64 -21.91 -14.60
CA LYS A 163 16.63 -22.87 -14.19
C LYS A 163 16.37 -22.82 -12.69
N THR A 164 17.42 -22.84 -11.86
CA THR A 164 17.28 -22.74 -10.40
C THR A 164 16.63 -21.43 -9.99
N TYR A 165 16.99 -20.31 -10.63
CA TYR A 165 16.36 -19.02 -10.36
C TYR A 165 14.86 -19.03 -10.69
N ASN A 166 14.49 -19.58 -11.85
CA ASN A 166 13.08 -19.68 -12.23
C ASN A 166 12.27 -20.56 -11.27
N GLU A 167 12.81 -21.72 -10.88
CA GLU A 167 12.17 -22.61 -9.89
C GLU A 167 11.99 -21.91 -8.53
N GLN A 168 12.98 -21.14 -8.07
CA GLN A 168 12.87 -20.35 -6.85
C GLN A 168 11.82 -19.24 -6.97
N MET A 169 11.76 -18.54 -8.10
CA MET A 169 10.78 -17.49 -8.34
C MET A 169 9.35 -18.05 -8.40
N GLU A 170 9.15 -19.21 -9.03
CA GLU A 170 7.85 -19.89 -9.04
C GLU A 170 7.43 -20.34 -7.64
N ALA A 171 8.35 -20.89 -6.84
CA ALA A 171 8.08 -21.28 -5.46
C ALA A 171 7.68 -20.06 -4.61
N GLN A 172 8.45 -18.96 -4.70
CA GLN A 172 8.13 -17.71 -4.01
C GLN A 172 6.79 -17.14 -4.46
N SER A 173 6.49 -17.18 -5.77
CA SER A 173 5.21 -16.71 -6.30
C SER A 173 4.03 -17.50 -5.73
N LYS A 174 4.16 -18.82 -5.56
CA LYS A 174 3.12 -19.65 -4.93
C LYS A 174 2.92 -19.27 -3.46
N THR A 175 4.00 -19.15 -2.70
CA THR A 175 3.94 -18.74 -1.28
C THR A 175 3.32 -17.35 -1.11
N ILE A 176 3.69 -16.39 -1.96
CA ILE A 176 3.10 -15.04 -1.93
C ILE A 176 1.59 -15.11 -2.19
N LYS A 177 1.16 -15.93 -3.15
CA LYS A 177 -0.26 -16.09 -3.46
C LYS A 177 -1.04 -16.70 -2.29
N GLU A 178 -0.52 -17.75 -1.66
CA GLU A 178 -1.12 -18.38 -0.48
C GLU A 178 -1.22 -17.41 0.71
N LEU A 179 -0.19 -16.59 0.92
CA LEU A 179 -0.21 -15.55 1.96
C LEU A 179 -1.26 -14.46 1.65
N GLN A 180 -1.38 -14.04 0.40
CA GLN A 180 -2.40 -13.08 -0.02
C GLN A 180 -3.82 -13.61 0.22
N GLU A 181 -4.08 -14.86 -0.17
CA GLU A 181 -5.37 -15.53 0.05
C GLU A 181 -5.68 -15.64 1.56
N THR A 182 -4.68 -15.96 2.38
CA THR A 182 -4.83 -16.06 3.84
C THR A 182 -5.15 -14.69 4.47
N ILE A 183 -4.42 -13.64 4.07
CA ILE A 183 -4.66 -12.28 4.56
C ILE A 183 -6.07 -11.81 4.17
N GLN A 184 -6.50 -12.09 2.95
CA GLN A 184 -7.81 -11.70 2.49
C GLN A 184 -8.93 -12.40 3.27
N LYS A 185 -8.80 -13.72 3.50
CA LYS A 185 -9.73 -14.46 4.34
C LYS A 185 -9.79 -13.93 5.77
N GLN A 186 -8.64 -13.63 6.37
CA GLN A 186 -8.58 -13.05 7.73
C GLN A 186 -9.24 -11.67 7.80
N ALA A 187 -9.06 -10.84 6.77
CA ALA A 187 -9.69 -9.52 6.70
C ALA A 187 -11.22 -9.62 6.59
N GLU A 188 -11.74 -10.55 5.77
CA GLU A 188 -13.17 -10.81 5.66
C GLU A 188 -13.77 -11.34 6.96
N GLU A 189 -13.09 -12.29 7.62
CA GLU A 189 -13.52 -12.82 8.93
C GLU A 189 -13.50 -11.75 10.02
N ALA A 190 -12.48 -10.88 10.04
CA ALA A 190 -12.40 -9.77 10.99
C ALA A 190 -13.56 -8.78 10.79
N LYS A 191 -13.84 -8.41 9.54
CA LYS A 191 -14.95 -7.52 9.19
C LYS A 191 -16.31 -8.11 9.59
N ALA A 192 -16.53 -9.41 9.34
CA ALA A 192 -17.75 -10.08 9.73
C ALA A 192 -17.93 -10.13 11.26
N LYS A 193 -16.84 -10.38 12.01
CA LYS A 193 -16.86 -10.34 13.48
C LYS A 193 -17.15 -8.95 14.02
N GLU A 194 -16.56 -7.91 13.43
CA GLU A 194 -16.80 -6.53 13.82
C GLU A 194 -18.26 -6.11 13.56
N GLU A 195 -18.82 -6.44 12.40
CA GLU A 195 -20.22 -6.16 12.08
C GLU A 195 -21.18 -6.89 13.03
N ALA A 196 -20.90 -8.16 13.36
CA ALA A 196 -21.68 -8.91 14.33
C ALA A 196 -21.60 -8.30 15.73
N ALA A 197 -20.41 -7.87 16.17
CA ALA A 197 -20.22 -7.20 17.45
C ALA A 197 -20.94 -5.85 17.51
N ALA A 198 -20.90 -5.07 16.42
CA ALA A 198 -21.62 -3.80 16.31
C ALA A 198 -23.14 -4.00 16.39
N LYS A 199 -23.69 -5.00 15.69
CA LYS A 199 -25.13 -5.34 15.77
C LYS A 199 -25.52 -5.80 17.17
N ALA A 200 -24.71 -6.65 17.80
CA ALA A 200 -24.97 -7.11 19.17
C ALA A 200 -24.95 -5.95 20.17
N LYS A 201 -24.00 -5.02 20.02
CA LYS A 201 -23.92 -3.81 20.86
C LYS A 201 -25.13 -2.89 20.64
N ALA A 202 -25.50 -2.63 19.38
CA ALA A 202 -26.66 -1.80 19.06
C ALA A 202 -27.95 -2.37 19.67
N LYS A 203 -28.13 -3.70 19.61
CA LYS A 203 -29.25 -4.38 20.26
C LYS A 203 -29.22 -4.25 21.78
N ALA A 204 -28.08 -4.48 22.41
CA ALA A 204 -27.93 -4.33 23.85
C ALA A 204 -28.21 -2.88 24.32
N ASP A 205 -27.73 -1.89 23.57
CA ASP A 205 -27.98 -0.47 23.85
C ASP A 205 -29.47 -0.12 23.69
N HIS A 206 -30.13 -0.66 22.65
CA HIS A 206 -31.56 -0.51 22.43
C HIS A 206 -32.39 -1.15 23.56
N ASP A 207 -32.07 -2.39 23.96
CA ASP A 207 -32.74 -3.08 25.07
C ASP A 207 -32.56 -2.32 26.39
N ALA A 208 -31.36 -1.78 26.65
CA ALA A 208 -31.08 -0.97 27.82
C ALA A 208 -31.90 0.32 27.84
N LYS A 209 -32.09 0.99 26.68
CA LYS A 209 -32.96 2.17 26.56
C LYS A 209 -34.41 1.83 26.90
N ILE A 210 -34.96 0.75 26.34
CA ILE A 210 -36.34 0.30 26.61
C ILE A 210 -36.51 0.07 28.12
N LEU A 211 -35.59 -0.65 28.74
CA LEU A 211 -35.61 -0.93 30.18
C LEU A 211 -35.60 0.37 31.00
N SER A 212 -34.70 1.30 30.66
CA SER A 212 -34.59 2.57 31.37
C SER A 212 -35.87 3.41 31.26
N LYS A 213 -36.44 3.51 30.05
CA LYS A 213 -37.66 4.29 29.83
C LYS A 213 -38.89 3.65 30.47
N ALA A 214 -38.99 2.32 30.45
CA ALA A 214 -40.08 1.60 31.12
C ALA A 214 -40.09 1.87 32.64
N LYS A 215 -38.89 1.87 33.26
CA LYS A 215 -38.72 2.23 34.68
C LYS A 215 -39.08 3.68 34.95
N GLU A 216 -38.65 4.62 34.09
CA GLU A 216 -38.99 6.05 34.20
C GLU A 216 -40.51 6.30 34.15
N LEU A 217 -41.23 5.58 33.29
CA LEU A 217 -42.69 5.69 33.16
C LEU A 217 -43.48 4.97 34.28
N GLY A 218 -42.78 4.30 35.20
CA GLY A 218 -43.39 3.62 36.36
C GLY A 218 -44.05 2.28 36.00
N ILE A 219 -43.60 1.61 34.95
CA ILE A 219 -44.05 0.25 34.63
C ILE A 219 -43.42 -0.72 35.65
N PRO A 220 -44.21 -1.59 36.33
CA PRO A 220 -43.67 -2.50 37.34
C PRO A 220 -42.78 -3.58 36.71
N GLU A 221 -41.82 -4.09 37.49
CA GLU A 221 -40.85 -5.11 37.06
C GLU A 221 -41.54 -6.37 36.52
N SER A 222 -42.71 -6.76 37.03
CA SER A 222 -43.48 -7.91 36.52
C SER A 222 -43.87 -7.74 35.05
N ARG A 223 -44.30 -6.53 34.65
CA ARG A 223 -44.68 -6.21 33.27
C ARG A 223 -43.47 -6.00 32.37
N ILE A 224 -42.34 -5.55 32.94
CA ILE A 224 -41.06 -5.47 32.22
C ILE A 224 -40.56 -6.88 31.88
N ASN A 225 -40.63 -7.81 32.83
CA ASN A 225 -40.16 -9.19 32.66
C ASN A 225 -40.99 -10.01 31.65
N GLU A 226 -42.25 -9.63 31.42
CA GLU A 226 -43.07 -10.19 30.34
C GLU A 226 -42.53 -9.83 28.95
N GLY A 227 -41.73 -8.76 28.86
CA GLY A 227 -41.15 -8.27 27.62
C GLY A 227 -42.05 -7.31 26.86
N PHE A 228 -41.44 -6.50 25.99
CA PHE A 228 -42.13 -5.59 25.09
C PHE A 228 -41.94 -6.04 23.65
N THR A 229 -43.00 -6.03 22.86
CA THR A 229 -42.94 -6.28 21.41
C THR A 229 -42.60 -4.99 20.68
N LEU A 230 -41.32 -4.61 20.68
CA LEU A 230 -40.78 -3.48 19.95
C LEU A 230 -39.79 -3.99 18.88
N SER A 231 -39.72 -3.28 17.75
CA SER A 231 -38.76 -3.62 16.68
C SER A 231 -37.34 -3.28 17.12
N ASP A 232 -36.34 -4.03 16.64
CA ASP A 232 -34.91 -3.79 16.94
C ASP A 232 -34.41 -2.43 16.39
N ASP A 233 -35.16 -1.81 15.48
CA ASP A 233 -34.92 -0.49 14.88
C ASP A 233 -35.93 0.59 15.33
N ALA A 234 -36.69 0.34 16.40
CA ALA A 234 -37.66 1.31 16.90
C ALA A 234 -36.98 2.62 17.31
N THR A 235 -37.52 3.76 16.85
CA THR A 235 -37.01 5.08 17.23
C THR A 235 -37.34 5.39 18.69
N ASP A 236 -36.61 6.33 19.28
CA ASP A 236 -36.83 6.74 20.67
C ASP A 236 -38.29 7.23 20.88
N GLU A 237 -38.88 7.90 19.90
CA GLU A 237 -40.30 8.33 19.93
C GLU A 237 -41.27 7.15 19.86
N ALA A 238 -40.95 6.12 19.07
CA ALA A 238 -41.77 4.92 18.96
C ALA A 238 -41.77 4.12 20.27
N ILE A 239 -40.59 3.99 20.89
CA ILE A 239 -40.40 3.37 22.20
C ILE A 239 -41.20 4.15 23.26
N GLU A 240 -41.04 5.47 23.32
CA GLU A 240 -41.75 6.32 24.28
C GLU A 240 -43.28 6.25 24.11
N THR A 241 -43.75 6.32 22.86
CA THR A 241 -45.19 6.23 22.55
C THR A 241 -45.77 4.89 22.97
N TYR A 242 -45.06 3.79 22.69
CA TYR A 242 -45.52 2.45 23.05
C TYR A 242 -45.54 2.25 24.57
N LEU A 243 -44.43 2.57 25.26
CA LEU A 243 -44.32 2.38 26.70
C LEU A 243 -45.28 3.29 27.47
N SER A 244 -45.54 4.50 26.98
CA SER A 244 -46.54 5.41 27.59
C SER A 244 -47.94 4.81 27.56
N LYS A 245 -48.32 4.14 26.46
CA LYS A 245 -49.60 3.41 26.38
C LYS A 245 -49.64 2.26 27.38
N VAL A 246 -48.57 1.48 27.49
CA VAL A 246 -48.47 0.37 28.45
C VAL A 246 -48.60 0.88 29.89
N ALA A 247 -47.89 1.95 30.23
CA ALA A 247 -47.94 2.57 31.56
C ALA A 247 -49.35 3.09 31.88
N ASN A 248 -50.02 3.75 30.94
CA ASN A 248 -51.38 4.24 31.12
C ASN A 248 -52.40 3.10 31.31
N ASN A 249 -52.27 2.02 30.53
CA ASN A 249 -53.13 0.85 30.68
C ASN A 249 -52.97 0.21 32.06
N TYR A 250 -51.74 0.12 32.57
CA TYR A 250 -51.49 -0.39 33.91
C TYR A 250 -52.09 0.52 35.00
N LYS A 251 -51.93 1.84 34.88
CA LYS A 251 -52.56 2.80 35.80
C LYS A 251 -54.08 2.68 35.79
N ALA A 252 -54.70 2.50 34.63
CA ALA A 252 -56.15 2.31 34.51
C ALA A 252 -56.63 0.99 35.14
N LEU A 253 -55.85 -0.09 35.07
CA LEU A 253 -56.14 -1.36 35.74
C LEU A 253 -56.08 -1.25 37.28
N LEU A 254 -55.21 -0.37 37.80
CA LEU A 254 -55.07 -0.11 39.24
C LEU A 254 -56.11 0.87 39.77
N GLN A 255 -56.81 1.60 38.90
CA GLN A 255 -57.94 2.39 39.37
C GLN A 255 -58.97 1.44 39.96
N PRO A 256 -59.55 1.75 41.13
CA PRO A 256 -60.65 0.97 41.65
C PRO A 256 -61.70 0.89 40.56
N GLN A 257 -61.96 -0.33 40.07
CA GLN A 257 -63.21 -0.56 39.37
C GLN A 257 -64.27 -0.20 40.40
N PHE A 258 -64.90 0.96 40.23
CA PHE A 258 -66.21 1.17 40.80
C PHE A 258 -67.10 0.10 40.15
N GLY A 259 -67.11 -1.08 40.78
CA GLY A 259 -68.07 -2.14 40.59
C GLY A 259 -69.40 -1.58 41.06
N GLY A 260 -69.99 -0.76 40.21
CA GLY A 260 -71.20 -0.04 40.47
C GLY A 260 -71.84 0.15 39.12
N SER A 261 -72.96 -0.52 38.95
CA SER A 261 -73.86 -0.51 37.81
C SER A 261 -74.37 0.89 37.47
N TYR A 262 -73.51 1.85 37.16
CA TYR A 262 -73.93 3.10 36.54
C TYR A 262 -74.00 2.83 35.04
N ARG A 263 -75.00 2.02 34.65
CA ARG A 263 -75.63 2.27 33.37
C ARG A 263 -76.05 3.73 33.45
N ALA A 264 -75.50 4.58 32.59
CA ALA A 264 -76.15 5.85 32.28
C ALA A 264 -77.58 5.47 31.87
N SER A 265 -78.53 5.63 32.77
CA SER A 265 -79.93 5.55 32.40
C SER A 265 -80.15 6.71 31.43
N GLU A 266 -80.81 6.45 30.31
CA GLU A 266 -81.15 7.49 29.32
C GLU A 266 -82.22 8.48 29.85
N GLY A 267 -82.37 8.60 31.17
CA GLY A 267 -83.28 9.51 31.86
C GLY A 267 -82.52 10.60 32.61
N GLU A 268 -83.19 11.71 32.90
CA GLU A 268 -82.60 12.81 33.67
C GLU A 268 -82.05 12.31 35.02
N PRO A 269 -80.85 12.74 35.43
CA PRO A 269 -80.24 12.29 36.68
C PRO A 269 -81.15 12.58 37.85
N THR A 270 -81.46 11.57 38.66
CA THR A 270 -82.23 11.80 39.87
C THR A 270 -81.34 12.41 40.94
N LYS A 271 -81.93 13.12 41.90
CA LYS A 271 -81.20 13.70 43.04
C LYS A 271 -80.42 12.62 43.82
N GLU A 272 -80.95 11.41 43.86
CA GLU A 272 -80.35 10.25 44.52
C GLU A 272 -79.08 9.78 43.79
N ASP A 273 -79.04 9.86 42.46
CA ASP A 273 -77.83 9.55 41.66
C ASP A 273 -76.71 10.55 41.95
N VAL A 274 -77.05 11.84 42.07
CA VAL A 274 -76.09 12.91 42.36
C VAL A 274 -75.55 12.80 43.78
N ASP A 275 -76.41 12.50 44.75
CA ASP A 275 -76.02 12.34 46.16
C ASP A 275 -75.11 11.12 46.36
N ASN A 276 -75.34 10.02 45.62
CA ASN A 276 -74.48 8.83 45.65
C ASN A 276 -73.09 9.08 45.07
N VAL A 277 -72.99 9.90 44.02
CA VAL A 277 -71.69 10.30 43.44
C VAL A 277 -70.94 11.23 44.39
N ALA A 278 -71.63 12.19 45.01
CA ALA A 278 -71.03 13.10 45.98
C ALA A 278 -70.50 12.35 47.22
N ALA A 279 -71.24 11.35 47.72
CA ALA A 279 -70.83 10.54 48.86
C ALA A 279 -69.59 9.69 48.56
N SER A 280 -69.47 9.11 47.35
CA SER A 280 -68.30 8.30 46.98
C SER A 280 -67.03 9.14 46.78
N LEU A 281 -67.18 10.39 46.32
CA LEU A 281 -66.08 11.37 46.23
C LEU A 281 -65.57 11.81 47.61
N VAL A 282 -66.44 11.92 48.61
CA VAL A 282 -66.05 12.27 49.98
C VAL A 282 -65.36 11.10 50.69
N GLN A 283 -65.73 9.86 50.38
CA GLN A 283 -65.09 8.66 50.94
C GLN A 283 -63.72 8.32 50.31
N SER A 284 -63.36 8.96 49.19
CA SER A 284 -62.09 8.72 48.48
C SER A 284 -61.03 9.81 48.72
N LEU A 285 -61.32 10.79 49.60
CA LEU A 285 -60.39 11.77 50.18
C LEU A 285 -59.93 11.32 51.57
#